data_AF-A0A957VIQ0-F1
#
_entry.id   AF-A0A957VIQ0-F1
#
_cell.length_a   1.000
_cell.length_b   1.000
_cell.length_c   1.000
_cell.angle_alpha   90.00
_cell.angle_beta   90.00
_cell.angle_gamma   90.00
#
_symmetry.space_group_name_H-M   'P 1'
#
loop_
_entity.id
_entity.type
_entity.pdbx_description
1 polymer ?
#
loop_
_entity_poly.entity_id
_entity_poly.type
_entity_poly.pdbx_seq_one_letter_code
_entity_poly.pdbx_strand_id
1 'polypeptide(L)'
;MPGAGYYRYAPGFEAAEGDELAGGDVAPYADDPAAEAGAWPGDNSSAPQVDAAWMRPYLDSSGPRRRGAQRSLEEALVSWWSDGRLPPPAVVRDGLMMLEAGIDVEESHRSLLLRSALHYRRGMLTALKHQRDPERTALILREALLDADAPLPLAELSRLIREDPGSAQWLPRLEAELVTPALAADLVRSARANAALMHLTDPAGTPDVFLAATGSARDGRPVWWRLLWLIAAAVVVAALIGGWARSRTLATFARIPNGEYAVFNPDGSTRTVQLTGFWLGRREVTNGEYARCVDKGACPAPALRASATRPGYFDDPAFADYPVVNVERAAARAYCQWRGGRLPTESEWQVAASYSPVLARAYRYPWGDRYAAGLANDADAAVGDTLQVGSFMPAGGSPWGNADMAGNVAEWTLSDGQEGMAIVKGGSFVDDAAAVQSGARQLAAPTATEPWLGFRCVTVPFSLW
;
A
#
# COMPACT_ATOMS: atom_id res chain seq x y z
N MET A 1 -34.20 16.58 40.80
CA MET A 1 -35.18 16.17 39.77
C MET A 1 -34.48 16.19 38.42
N PRO A 2 -34.74 15.21 37.54
CA PRO A 2 -33.68 14.50 36.83
C PRO A 2 -33.75 14.61 35.30
N GLY A 3 -32.72 14.09 34.64
CA GLY A 3 -32.69 13.86 33.19
C GLY A 3 -31.50 12.99 32.76
N ALA A 4 -31.35 11.81 33.37
CA ALA A 4 -30.41 10.78 32.93
C ALA A 4 -31.05 9.95 31.81
N GLY A 5 -30.46 9.96 30.62
CA GLY A 5 -30.82 9.09 29.50
C GLY A 5 -29.91 7.86 29.47
N TYR A 6 -30.41 6.75 29.97
CA TYR A 6 -29.82 5.42 29.81
C TYR A 6 -30.13 4.87 28.42
N TYR A 7 -29.13 4.40 27.67
CA TYR A 7 -29.36 3.47 26.56
C TYR A 7 -29.17 2.03 27.06
N ARG A 8 -30.24 1.25 26.91
CA ARG A 8 -30.39 -0.16 27.27
C ARG A 8 -29.91 -1.03 26.11
N TYR A 9 -29.17 -2.10 26.43
CA TYR A 9 -28.94 -3.25 25.56
C TYR A 9 -30.24 -3.99 25.24
N ALA A 10 -30.34 -4.54 24.03
CA ALA A 10 -31.26 -5.61 23.65
C ALA A 10 -30.47 -6.72 22.93
N PRO A 11 -30.52 -7.99 23.38
CA PRO A 11 -30.01 -9.14 22.66
C PRO A 11 -31.15 -9.95 22.02
N GLY A 12 -30.83 -10.71 20.96
CA GLY A 12 -31.61 -11.86 20.53
C GLY A 12 -31.89 -11.91 19.04
N PHE A 13 -31.36 -12.93 18.37
CA PHE A 13 -32.15 -13.75 17.45
C PHE A 13 -31.54 -15.17 17.38
N GLU A 14 -32.37 -16.14 17.73
CA GLU A 14 -32.11 -17.57 17.79
C GLU A 14 -32.15 -18.22 16.41
N ALA A 15 -31.47 -19.36 16.30
CA ALA A 15 -31.50 -20.29 15.19
C ALA A 15 -32.80 -21.12 15.16
N ALA A 16 -33.23 -21.52 13.97
CA ALA A 16 -34.24 -22.55 13.79
C ALA A 16 -33.80 -23.54 12.68
N GLU A 17 -33.66 -24.81 13.06
CA GLU A 17 -33.86 -26.02 12.24
C GLU A 17 -35.32 -26.02 11.73
N GLY A 18 -35.79 -26.73 10.70
CA GLY A 18 -35.32 -27.71 9.72
C GLY A 18 -36.60 -28.21 9.01
N ASP A 19 -36.55 -28.70 7.77
CA ASP A 19 -37.51 -29.70 7.27
C ASP A 19 -37.04 -30.34 5.96
N GLU A 20 -37.06 -31.67 5.97
CA GLU A 20 -36.78 -32.60 4.87
C GLU A 20 -37.95 -32.66 3.88
N LEU A 21 -37.65 -32.86 2.59
CA LEU A 21 -38.51 -33.64 1.69
C LEU A 21 -37.67 -34.53 0.77
N ALA A 22 -37.90 -35.84 0.92
CA ALA A 22 -37.56 -36.96 0.04
C ALA A 22 -37.94 -36.68 -1.44
N GLY A 23 -37.42 -37.31 -2.48
CA GLY A 23 -36.75 -38.60 -2.69
C GLY A 23 -37.12 -39.03 -4.12
N GLY A 24 -36.20 -39.67 -4.85
CA GLY A 24 -36.48 -40.13 -6.22
C GLY A 24 -35.25 -40.69 -6.93
N ASP A 25 -35.13 -42.02 -6.87
CA ASP A 25 -34.09 -42.89 -7.45
C ASP A 25 -33.89 -42.74 -8.97
N VAL A 26 -32.69 -43.09 -9.47
CA VAL A 26 -32.40 -44.22 -10.39
C VAL A 26 -30.89 -44.26 -10.71
N ALA A 27 -30.25 -45.40 -10.45
CA ALA A 27 -28.94 -45.85 -10.97
C ALA A 27 -29.18 -46.94 -12.05
N PRO A 28 -28.19 -47.67 -12.64
CA PRO A 28 -26.80 -47.42 -13.07
C PRO A 28 -26.53 -47.92 -14.54
N TYR A 29 -25.36 -47.66 -15.15
CA TYR A 29 -24.57 -48.52 -16.11
C TYR A 29 -23.55 -47.62 -16.87
N ALA A 30 -22.23 -47.79 -16.79
CA ALA A 30 -21.31 -48.87 -17.20
C ALA A 30 -20.67 -48.64 -18.59
N ASP A 31 -19.35 -48.47 -18.54
CA ASP A 31 -18.23 -48.60 -19.50
C ASP A 31 -18.49 -48.87 -21.00
N ASP A 32 -17.89 -48.01 -21.84
CA ASP A 32 -17.31 -48.36 -23.14
C ASP A 32 -15.96 -47.62 -23.31
N PRO A 33 -14.85 -48.27 -23.73
CA PRO A 33 -13.50 -47.72 -23.67
C PRO A 33 -13.06 -47.08 -25.00
N ALA A 34 -12.09 -46.17 -24.86
CA ALA A 34 -11.21 -45.58 -25.89
C ALA A 34 -11.66 -44.26 -26.56
N ALA A 35 -11.33 -43.14 -25.90
CA ALA A 35 -10.55 -42.05 -26.52
C ALA A 35 -9.96 -41.14 -25.43
N GLU A 36 -8.69 -40.81 -25.58
CA GLU A 36 -7.81 -40.17 -24.60
C GLU A 36 -8.11 -38.68 -24.32
N ALA A 37 -7.56 -38.22 -23.19
CA ALA A 37 -7.29 -36.83 -22.78
C ALA A 37 -8.40 -36.03 -22.06
N GLY A 38 -8.23 -35.92 -20.74
CA GLY A 38 -8.64 -34.74 -19.97
C GLY A 38 -9.89 -34.89 -19.10
N ALA A 39 -9.72 -35.45 -17.91
CA ALA A 39 -10.65 -35.24 -16.80
C ALA A 39 -9.86 -34.74 -15.59
N TRP A 40 -10.25 -33.58 -15.04
CA TRP A 40 -9.70 -33.01 -13.81
C TRP A 40 -10.72 -33.22 -12.66
N PRO A 41 -10.25 -33.48 -11.42
CA PRO A 41 -11.10 -33.85 -10.31
C PRO A 41 -11.75 -32.63 -9.65
N GLY A 42 -13.02 -32.78 -9.25
CA GLY A 42 -13.71 -31.88 -8.33
C GLY A 42 -14.90 -31.13 -8.93
N ASP A 43 -15.89 -31.86 -9.46
CA ASP A 43 -17.22 -31.30 -9.70
C ASP A 43 -18.10 -31.60 -8.47
N ASN A 44 -18.28 -30.58 -7.63
CA ASN A 44 -19.42 -30.55 -6.73
C ASN A 44 -19.74 -29.09 -6.36
N SER A 45 -20.48 -28.41 -7.22
CA SER A 45 -21.15 -27.14 -6.86
C SER A 45 -22.48 -27.00 -7.59
N SER A 46 -23.54 -26.82 -6.82
CA SER A 46 -24.96 -26.68 -7.17
C SER A 46 -25.32 -25.38 -7.93
N ALA A 47 -24.44 -24.88 -8.78
CA ALA A 47 -24.74 -23.81 -9.73
C ALA A 47 -25.16 -24.42 -11.08
N PRO A 48 -26.10 -23.81 -11.83
CA PRO A 48 -26.52 -24.33 -13.13
C PRO A 48 -25.30 -24.47 -14.06
N GLN A 49 -24.98 -25.72 -14.42
CA GLN A 49 -23.89 -26.01 -15.35
C GLN A 49 -24.30 -25.52 -16.75
N VAL A 50 -23.57 -24.55 -17.28
CA VAL A 50 -23.74 -24.09 -18.66
C VAL A 50 -22.89 -25.00 -19.54
N ASP A 51 -23.54 -25.90 -20.31
CA ASP A 51 -22.88 -26.78 -21.27
C ASP A 51 -22.67 -26.04 -22.61
N ALA A 52 -21.49 -26.21 -23.22
CA ALA A 52 -21.18 -25.71 -24.56
C ALA A 52 -22.17 -26.20 -25.63
N ALA A 53 -22.70 -27.42 -25.45
CA ALA A 53 -23.69 -27.99 -26.34
C ALA A 53 -25.02 -27.22 -26.31
N TRP A 54 -25.34 -26.59 -25.17
CA TRP A 54 -26.57 -25.84 -24.98
C TRP A 54 -26.58 -24.51 -25.74
N MET A 55 -25.44 -23.82 -25.88
CA MET A 55 -25.40 -22.47 -26.48
C MET A 55 -25.23 -22.42 -28.00
N ARG A 56 -24.68 -23.46 -28.63
CA ARG A 56 -24.45 -23.50 -30.09
C ARG A 56 -25.69 -23.16 -30.94
N PRO A 57 -26.91 -23.62 -30.60
CA PRO A 57 -28.14 -23.24 -31.32
C PRO A 57 -28.60 -21.79 -31.09
N TYR A 58 -28.08 -21.09 -30.07
CA TYR A 58 -28.54 -19.76 -29.65
C TYR A 58 -27.70 -18.63 -30.25
N LEU A 59 -26.41 -18.86 -30.51
CA LEU A 59 -25.50 -17.91 -31.15
C LEU A 59 -25.92 -17.54 -32.59
N ASP A 60 -26.69 -18.41 -33.25
CA ASP A 60 -27.17 -18.25 -34.64
C ASP A 60 -28.66 -17.83 -34.72
N SER A 61 -29.30 -17.51 -33.58
CA SER A 61 -30.75 -17.27 -33.50
C SER A 61 -31.12 -15.79 -33.29
N SER A 62 -32.22 -15.34 -33.91
CA SER A 62 -32.70 -13.95 -33.80
C SER A 62 -33.60 -13.71 -32.57
N GLY A 63 -33.37 -12.56 -31.91
CA GLY A 63 -34.27 -11.91 -30.95
C GLY A 63 -34.47 -12.60 -29.59
N PRO A 64 -35.58 -13.33 -29.33
CA PRO A 64 -35.94 -13.78 -27.98
C PRO A 64 -35.00 -14.83 -27.38
N ARG A 65 -34.50 -15.76 -28.20
CA ARG A 65 -33.61 -16.84 -27.74
C ARG A 65 -32.23 -16.31 -27.34
N ARG A 66 -31.70 -15.34 -28.09
CA ARG A 66 -30.46 -14.62 -27.78
C ARG A 66 -30.54 -13.87 -26.45
N ARG A 67 -31.69 -13.21 -26.17
CA ARG A 67 -31.96 -12.54 -24.89
C ARG A 67 -32.09 -13.53 -23.72
N GLY A 68 -32.66 -14.71 -23.95
CA GLY A 68 -32.74 -15.77 -22.95
C GLY A 68 -31.37 -16.28 -22.53
N ALA A 69 -30.51 -16.61 -23.50
CA ALA A 69 -29.14 -17.05 -23.24
C ALA A 69 -28.30 -15.99 -22.51
N GLN A 70 -28.43 -14.71 -22.91
CA GLN A 70 -27.79 -13.60 -22.21
C GLN A 70 -28.21 -13.51 -20.74
N ARG A 71 -29.51 -13.55 -20.47
CA ARG A 71 -30.03 -13.45 -19.10
C ARG A 71 -29.55 -14.60 -18.23
N SER A 72 -29.57 -15.83 -18.74
CA SER A 72 -29.08 -17.00 -17.99
C SER A 72 -27.58 -16.92 -17.70
N LEU A 73 -26.77 -16.41 -18.62
CA LEU A 73 -25.33 -16.19 -18.36
C LEU A 73 -25.11 -15.08 -17.33
N GLU A 74 -25.83 -13.96 -17.43
CA GLU A 74 -25.73 -12.85 -16.48
C GLU A 74 -26.13 -13.32 -15.07
N GLU A 75 -27.23 -14.06 -14.93
CA GLU A 75 -27.66 -14.67 -13.66
C GLU A 75 -26.58 -15.61 -13.10
N ALA A 76 -25.96 -16.43 -13.96
CA ALA A 76 -24.86 -17.29 -13.55
C ALA A 76 -23.66 -16.46 -13.05
N LEU A 77 -23.19 -15.47 -13.82
CA LEU A 77 -22.04 -14.64 -13.46
C LEU A 77 -22.28 -13.81 -12.18
N VAL A 78 -23.51 -13.33 -11.96
CA VAL A 78 -23.91 -12.63 -10.74
C VAL A 78 -23.74 -13.53 -9.52
N SER A 79 -24.14 -14.80 -9.61
CA SER A 79 -23.98 -15.76 -8.50
C SER A 79 -22.51 -15.99 -8.13
N TRP A 80 -21.61 -16.13 -9.11
CA TRP A 80 -20.18 -16.28 -8.82
C TRP A 80 -19.58 -15.00 -8.23
N TRP A 81 -19.99 -13.83 -8.74
CA TRP A 81 -19.58 -12.54 -8.20
C TRP A 81 -20.03 -12.34 -6.75
N SER A 82 -21.29 -12.64 -6.42
CA SER A 82 -21.82 -12.50 -5.06
C SER A 82 -21.10 -13.39 -4.05
N ASP A 83 -20.66 -14.56 -4.50
CA ASP A 83 -19.98 -15.55 -3.66
C ASP A 83 -18.46 -15.30 -3.57
N GLY A 84 -17.95 -14.27 -4.24
CA GLY A 84 -16.51 -13.95 -4.29
C GLY A 84 -15.67 -15.02 -5.01
N ARG A 85 -16.29 -15.81 -5.89
CA ARG A 85 -15.64 -16.92 -6.61
C ARG A 85 -15.45 -16.56 -8.09
N LEU A 86 -14.44 -17.18 -8.70
CA LEU A 86 -14.26 -17.10 -10.15
C LEU A 86 -15.16 -18.16 -10.84
N PRO A 87 -15.91 -17.79 -11.90
CA PRO A 87 -16.65 -18.74 -12.72
C PRO A 87 -15.77 -19.91 -13.20
N PRO A 88 -16.31 -21.12 -13.36
CA PRO A 88 -15.56 -22.26 -13.88
C PRO A 88 -15.18 -22.05 -15.37
N PRO A 89 -14.14 -22.71 -15.89
CA PRO A 89 -13.65 -22.50 -17.26
C PRO A 89 -14.70 -22.65 -18.36
N ALA A 90 -15.71 -23.51 -18.17
CA ALA A 90 -16.82 -23.67 -19.11
C ALA A 90 -17.66 -22.39 -19.23
N VAL A 91 -18.05 -21.80 -18.10
CA VAL A 91 -18.79 -20.53 -18.06
C VAL A 91 -17.96 -19.38 -18.62
N VAL A 92 -16.65 -19.37 -18.36
CA VAL A 92 -15.73 -18.37 -18.95
C VAL A 92 -15.72 -18.49 -20.48
N ARG A 93 -15.48 -19.69 -21.02
CA ARG A 93 -15.51 -19.94 -22.47
C ARG A 93 -16.82 -19.45 -23.08
N ASP A 94 -17.92 -19.76 -22.42
CA ASP A 94 -19.26 -19.45 -22.90
C ASP A 94 -19.51 -17.94 -22.92
N GLY A 95 -19.11 -17.23 -21.86
CA GLY A 95 -19.15 -15.77 -21.83
C GLY A 95 -18.27 -15.11 -22.89
N LEU A 96 -17.07 -15.66 -23.16
CA LEU A 96 -16.19 -15.15 -24.20
C LEU A 96 -16.78 -15.34 -25.62
N MET A 97 -17.41 -16.49 -25.89
CA MET A 97 -18.11 -16.70 -27.18
C MET A 97 -19.25 -15.69 -27.39
N MET A 98 -19.96 -15.32 -26.33
CA MET A 98 -21.03 -14.32 -26.41
C MET A 98 -20.49 -12.93 -26.73
N LEU A 99 -19.35 -12.55 -26.12
CA LEU A 99 -18.66 -11.30 -26.44
C LEU A 99 -18.20 -11.26 -27.90
N GLU A 100 -17.64 -12.35 -28.41
CA GLU A 100 -17.23 -12.47 -29.82
C GLU A 100 -18.44 -12.41 -30.78
N ALA A 101 -19.58 -12.95 -30.37
CA ALA A 101 -20.85 -12.83 -31.10
C ALA A 101 -21.47 -11.42 -31.02
N GLY A 102 -20.79 -10.46 -30.40
CA GLY A 102 -21.24 -9.06 -30.28
C GLY A 102 -22.43 -8.89 -29.32
N ILE A 103 -22.64 -9.81 -28.39
CA ILE A 103 -23.64 -9.65 -27.33
C ILE A 103 -23.09 -8.68 -26.30
N ASP A 104 -23.89 -7.67 -25.95
CA ASP A 104 -23.49 -6.70 -24.94
C ASP A 104 -23.71 -7.27 -23.55
N VAL A 105 -22.66 -7.29 -22.74
CA VAL A 105 -22.67 -7.72 -21.34
C VAL A 105 -22.20 -6.53 -20.48
N GLU A 106 -22.71 -6.40 -19.27
CA GLU A 106 -22.27 -5.35 -18.33
C GLU A 106 -20.76 -5.37 -18.06
N GLU A 107 -20.20 -4.21 -17.72
CA GLU A 107 -18.75 -4.06 -17.48
C GLU A 107 -18.26 -4.89 -16.28
N SER A 108 -19.10 -5.07 -15.26
CA SER A 108 -18.85 -5.96 -14.11
C SER A 108 -18.59 -7.40 -14.55
N HIS A 109 -19.42 -7.93 -15.44
CA HIS A 109 -19.28 -9.26 -16.00
C HIS A 109 -18.08 -9.39 -16.94
N ARG A 110 -17.81 -8.37 -17.78
CA ARG A 110 -16.60 -8.31 -18.61
C ARG A 110 -15.33 -8.38 -17.76
N SER A 111 -15.32 -7.66 -16.64
CA SER A 111 -14.21 -7.65 -15.68
C SER A 111 -14.03 -9.00 -14.98
N LEU A 112 -15.12 -9.66 -14.58
CA LEU A 112 -15.09 -11.00 -14.00
C LEU A 112 -14.57 -12.03 -15.01
N LEU A 113 -15.00 -11.94 -16.27
CA LEU A 113 -14.50 -12.79 -17.35
C LEU A 113 -13.00 -12.56 -17.59
N LEU A 114 -12.51 -11.32 -17.56
CA LEU A 114 -11.08 -11.03 -17.68
C LEU A 114 -10.27 -11.61 -16.51
N ARG A 115 -10.71 -11.38 -15.27
CA ARG A 115 -10.07 -11.96 -14.07
C ARG A 115 -9.98 -13.48 -14.16
N SER A 116 -11.07 -14.12 -14.57
CA SER A 116 -11.14 -15.58 -14.72
C SER A 116 -10.25 -16.07 -15.86
N ALA A 117 -10.25 -15.39 -17.00
CA ALA A 117 -9.41 -15.72 -18.15
C ALA A 117 -7.92 -15.64 -17.81
N LEU A 118 -7.51 -14.62 -17.04
CA LEU A 118 -6.14 -14.46 -16.54
C LEU A 118 -5.76 -15.56 -15.54
N HIS A 119 -6.67 -15.90 -14.62
CA HIS A 119 -6.47 -16.97 -13.64
C HIS A 119 -6.28 -18.34 -14.31
N TYR A 120 -7.16 -18.72 -15.24
CA TYR A 120 -7.09 -20.01 -15.94
C TYR A 120 -6.11 -20.05 -17.13
N ARG A 121 -5.49 -18.92 -17.48
CA ARG A 121 -4.62 -18.78 -18.67
C ARG A 121 -5.30 -19.13 -19.98
N ARG A 122 -6.61 -18.84 -20.10
CA ARG A 122 -7.41 -19.21 -21.28
C ARG A 122 -8.29 -18.04 -21.71
N GLY A 123 -8.29 -17.75 -23.00
CA GLY A 123 -9.13 -16.70 -23.57
C GLY A 123 -8.77 -15.27 -23.14
N MET A 124 -7.57 -15.05 -22.59
CA MET A 124 -7.12 -13.76 -22.06
C MET A 124 -7.24 -12.64 -23.11
N LEU A 125 -6.76 -12.88 -24.33
CA LEU A 125 -6.82 -11.89 -25.40
C LEU A 125 -8.25 -11.54 -25.80
N THR A 126 -9.13 -12.53 -25.93
CA THR A 126 -10.55 -12.31 -26.24
C THR A 126 -11.20 -11.49 -25.12
N ALA A 127 -10.97 -11.86 -23.86
CA ALA A 127 -11.49 -11.13 -22.71
C ALA A 127 -11.02 -9.66 -22.69
N LEU A 128 -9.74 -9.44 -23.02
CA LEU A 128 -9.10 -8.12 -23.01
C LEU A 128 -9.65 -7.21 -24.11
N LYS A 129 -9.80 -7.73 -25.34
CA LYS A 129 -10.36 -7.01 -26.50
C LYS A 129 -11.76 -6.43 -26.26
N HIS A 130 -12.51 -7.05 -25.36
CA HIS A 130 -13.89 -6.70 -25.08
C HIS A 130 -14.08 -5.87 -23.80
N GLN A 131 -13.00 -5.45 -23.12
CA GLN A 131 -13.12 -4.49 -22.03
C GLN A 131 -13.47 -3.09 -22.57
N ARG A 132 -14.20 -2.30 -21.77
CA ARG A 132 -14.53 -0.90 -22.11
C ARG A 132 -13.91 0.10 -21.15
N ASP A 133 -13.57 -0.32 -19.94
CA ASP A 133 -12.94 0.51 -18.93
C ASP A 133 -11.42 0.24 -18.85
N PRO A 134 -10.57 1.15 -19.38
CA PRO A 134 -9.13 0.95 -19.35
C PRO A 134 -8.52 1.08 -17.95
N GLU A 135 -9.18 1.76 -17.00
CA GLU A 135 -8.70 1.86 -15.60
C GLU A 135 -8.95 0.55 -14.87
N ARG A 136 -10.16 0.01 -14.99
CA ARG A 136 -10.49 -1.30 -14.42
C ARG A 136 -9.67 -2.42 -15.05
N THR A 137 -9.41 -2.35 -16.35
CA THR A 137 -8.52 -3.30 -17.05
C THR A 137 -7.10 -3.28 -16.47
N ALA A 138 -6.53 -2.09 -16.24
CA ALA A 138 -5.21 -1.95 -15.64
C ALA A 138 -5.15 -2.52 -14.22
N LEU A 139 -6.16 -2.29 -13.39
CA LEU A 139 -6.25 -2.85 -12.04
C LEU A 139 -6.25 -4.38 -12.05
N ILE A 140 -7.03 -5.00 -12.96
CA ILE A 140 -7.11 -6.46 -13.10
C ILE A 140 -5.77 -7.05 -13.57
N LEU A 141 -5.10 -6.41 -14.53
CA LEU A 141 -3.79 -6.85 -15.00
C LEU A 141 -2.72 -6.70 -13.91
N ARG A 142 -2.75 -5.61 -13.13
CA ARG A 142 -1.90 -5.42 -11.96
C ARG A 142 -2.11 -6.55 -10.95
N GLU A 143 -3.36 -6.89 -10.62
CA GLU A 143 -3.67 -8.01 -9.72
C GLU A 143 -3.08 -9.32 -10.25
N ALA A 144 -3.29 -9.64 -11.53
CA ALA A 144 -2.76 -10.85 -12.13
C ALA A 144 -1.23 -10.91 -12.17
N LEU A 145 -0.53 -9.78 -12.35
CA LEU A 145 0.93 -9.71 -12.32
C LEU A 145 1.50 -9.90 -10.90
N LEU A 146 0.75 -9.47 -9.90
CA LEU A 146 1.18 -9.46 -8.50
C LEU A 146 0.64 -10.63 -7.68
N ASP A 147 -0.15 -11.50 -8.30
CA ASP A 147 -0.74 -12.70 -7.69
C ASP A 147 0.32 -13.54 -6.97
N ALA A 148 0.06 -13.87 -5.70
CA ALA A 148 1.02 -14.56 -4.82
C ALA A 148 1.38 -15.95 -5.36
N ASP A 149 0.38 -16.68 -5.82
CA ASP A 149 0.44 -18.11 -6.12
C ASP A 149 0.74 -18.37 -7.59
N ALA A 150 0.15 -17.59 -8.50
CA ALA A 150 0.25 -17.80 -9.94
C ALA A 150 0.35 -16.47 -10.74
N PRO A 151 1.46 -15.71 -10.63
CA PRO A 151 1.62 -14.43 -11.31
C PRO A 151 1.63 -14.56 -12.84
N LEU A 152 1.05 -13.57 -13.53
CA LEU A 152 1.08 -13.46 -15.00
C LEU A 152 2.52 -13.38 -15.51
N PRO A 153 2.98 -14.33 -16.36
CA PRO A 153 4.31 -14.27 -16.94
C PRO A 153 4.48 -13.02 -17.80
N LEU A 154 5.64 -12.35 -17.68
CA LEU A 154 5.94 -11.13 -18.45
C LEU A 154 5.97 -11.36 -19.96
N ALA A 155 6.34 -12.57 -20.39
CA ALA A 155 6.23 -12.98 -21.79
C ALA A 155 4.78 -12.98 -22.30
N GLU A 156 3.84 -13.40 -21.47
CA GLU A 156 2.41 -13.39 -21.79
C GLU A 156 1.86 -11.96 -21.75
N LEU A 157 2.31 -11.12 -20.80
CA LEU A 157 2.00 -9.68 -20.81
C LEU A 157 2.45 -9.02 -22.12
N SER A 158 3.68 -9.26 -22.59
CA SER A 158 4.13 -8.74 -23.88
C SER A 158 3.31 -9.23 -25.06
N ARG A 159 2.88 -10.49 -25.02
CA ARG A 159 1.99 -11.05 -26.04
C ARG A 159 0.66 -10.29 -26.05
N LEU A 160 0.04 -10.10 -24.89
CA LEU A 160 -1.22 -9.35 -24.77
C LEU A 160 -1.08 -7.91 -25.25
N ILE A 161 0.00 -7.20 -24.89
CA ILE A 161 0.27 -5.84 -25.37
C ILE A 161 0.34 -5.77 -26.90
N ARG A 162 1.01 -6.76 -27.54
CA ARG A 162 1.16 -6.80 -29.00
C ARG A 162 -0.11 -7.21 -29.74
N GLU A 163 -0.87 -8.15 -29.18
CA GLU A 163 -2.02 -8.76 -29.87
C GLU A 163 -3.35 -8.04 -29.60
N ASP A 164 -3.44 -7.24 -28.53
CA ASP A 164 -4.62 -6.45 -28.20
C ASP A 164 -4.60 -5.07 -28.88
N PRO A 165 -5.52 -4.76 -29.81
CA PRO A 165 -5.62 -3.44 -30.42
C PRO A 165 -5.96 -2.32 -29.42
N GLY A 166 -6.54 -2.66 -28.26
CA GLY A 166 -6.87 -1.72 -27.19
C GLY A 166 -5.71 -1.35 -26.26
N SER A 167 -4.52 -1.94 -26.44
CA SER A 167 -3.41 -1.86 -25.48
C SER A 167 -2.95 -0.45 -25.16
N ALA A 168 -2.98 0.45 -26.14
CA ALA A 168 -2.64 1.87 -25.95
C ALA A 168 -3.52 2.59 -24.90
N GLN A 169 -4.72 2.08 -24.60
CA GLN A 169 -5.63 2.69 -23.64
C GLN A 169 -5.33 2.27 -22.19
N TRP A 170 -5.06 0.99 -21.94
CA TRP A 170 -4.83 0.48 -20.59
C TRP A 170 -3.36 0.40 -20.20
N LEU A 171 -2.41 0.35 -21.14
CA LEU A 171 -0.99 0.21 -20.83
C LEU A 171 -0.43 1.36 -19.97
N PRO A 172 -0.68 2.66 -20.28
CA PRO A 172 -0.19 3.75 -19.42
C PRO A 172 -0.79 3.72 -18.01
N ARG A 173 -2.01 3.20 -17.88
CA ARG A 173 -2.70 3.05 -16.59
C ARG A 173 -2.12 1.89 -15.79
N LEU A 174 -1.78 0.79 -16.46
CA LEU A 174 -1.09 -0.35 -15.84
C LEU A 174 0.29 0.07 -15.30
N GLU A 175 1.04 0.87 -16.06
CA GLU A 175 2.31 1.44 -15.59
C GLU A 175 2.10 2.25 -14.32
N ALA A 176 1.12 3.16 -14.29
CA ALA A 176 0.79 3.96 -13.11
C ALA A 176 0.37 3.09 -11.91
N GLU A 177 -0.44 2.06 -12.14
CA GLU A 177 -0.91 1.11 -11.13
C GLU A 177 0.20 0.23 -10.53
N LEU A 178 1.31 0.02 -11.24
CA LEU A 178 2.46 -0.76 -10.77
C LEU A 178 3.45 0.07 -9.94
N VAL A 179 3.41 1.41 -10.00
CA VAL A 179 4.32 2.28 -9.23
C VAL A 179 4.16 2.08 -7.73
N THR A 180 2.93 2.11 -7.21
CA THR A 180 2.69 1.98 -5.76
C THR A 180 3.10 0.60 -5.23
N PRO A 181 2.72 -0.53 -5.86
CA PRO A 181 3.21 -1.85 -5.47
C PRO A 181 4.72 -2.01 -5.58
N ALA A 182 5.38 -1.38 -6.56
CA ALA A 182 6.84 -1.40 -6.71
C ALA A 182 7.57 -0.75 -5.52
N LEU A 183 6.90 0.16 -4.82
CA LEU A 183 7.40 0.85 -3.63
C LEU A 183 6.88 0.22 -2.32
N ALA A 184 6.08 -0.85 -2.39
CA ALA A 184 5.49 -1.48 -1.21
C ALA A 184 6.53 -2.29 -0.39
N ALA A 185 6.27 -2.45 0.91
CA ALA A 185 7.15 -3.19 1.82
C ALA A 185 7.12 -4.72 1.59
N ASP A 186 6.07 -5.24 0.94
CA ASP A 186 6.00 -6.64 0.50
C ASP A 186 7.05 -6.87 -0.60
N LEU A 187 8.17 -7.50 -0.21
CA LEU A 187 9.32 -7.70 -1.08
C LEU A 187 8.98 -8.51 -2.34
N VAL A 188 8.09 -9.49 -2.23
CA VAL A 188 7.71 -10.34 -3.38
C VAL A 188 6.87 -9.53 -4.35
N ARG A 189 5.87 -8.81 -3.84
CA ARG A 189 5.01 -7.92 -4.63
C ARG A 189 5.79 -6.76 -5.25
N SER A 190 6.68 -6.13 -4.49
CA SER A 190 7.55 -5.05 -4.96
C SER A 190 8.52 -5.52 -6.04
N ALA A 191 9.16 -6.68 -5.86
CA ALA A 191 10.05 -7.25 -6.87
C ALA A 191 9.31 -7.55 -8.18
N ARG A 192 8.11 -8.12 -8.11
CA ARG A 192 7.27 -8.41 -9.28
C ARG A 192 6.81 -7.15 -10.00
N ALA A 193 6.39 -6.12 -9.25
CA ALA A 193 5.99 -4.84 -9.83
C ALA A 193 7.17 -4.13 -10.52
N ASN A 194 8.35 -4.13 -9.90
CA ASN A 194 9.57 -3.58 -10.51
C ASN A 194 9.98 -4.35 -11.78
N ALA A 195 9.91 -5.69 -11.75
CA ALA A 195 10.20 -6.52 -12.92
C ALA A 195 9.24 -6.23 -14.08
N ALA A 196 7.94 -6.06 -13.78
CA ALA A 196 6.95 -5.67 -14.77
C ALA A 196 7.25 -4.29 -15.35
N LEU A 197 7.51 -3.27 -14.52
CA LEU A 197 7.85 -1.92 -14.99
C LEU A 197 9.10 -1.90 -15.88
N MET A 198 10.17 -2.59 -15.48
CA MET A 198 11.39 -2.70 -16.28
C MET A 198 11.11 -3.34 -17.65
N HIS A 199 10.32 -4.41 -17.66
CA HIS A 199 9.94 -5.13 -18.87
C HIS A 199 9.06 -4.31 -19.82
N LEU A 200 8.22 -3.41 -19.29
CA LEU A 200 7.44 -2.46 -20.08
C LEU A 200 8.33 -1.39 -20.72
N THR A 201 9.37 -0.93 -20.01
CA THR A 201 10.30 0.11 -20.51
C THR A 201 11.35 -0.42 -21.48
N ASP A 202 11.82 -1.66 -21.31
CA ASP A 202 12.79 -2.31 -22.19
C ASP A 202 12.49 -3.82 -22.32
N PRO A 203 11.64 -4.22 -23.30
CA PRO A 203 11.25 -5.61 -23.48
C PRO A 203 12.42 -6.53 -23.92
N ALA A 204 13.52 -5.96 -24.41
CA ALA A 204 14.69 -6.70 -24.89
C ALA A 204 15.79 -6.83 -23.81
N GLY A 205 15.70 -6.04 -22.73
CA GLY A 205 16.75 -5.86 -21.74
C GLY A 205 16.58 -6.60 -20.41
N THR A 206 15.70 -7.60 -20.30
CA THR A 206 15.58 -8.36 -19.04
C THR A 206 16.80 -9.27 -18.83
N PRO A 207 17.64 -9.03 -17.80
CA PRO A 207 18.69 -9.98 -17.48
C PRO A 207 18.04 -11.15 -16.70
N ASP A 208 18.39 -12.36 -17.12
CA ASP A 208 18.01 -13.68 -16.58
C ASP A 208 18.56 -13.94 -15.16
N VAL A 209 18.55 -12.91 -14.30
CA VAL A 209 19.31 -12.89 -13.03
C VAL A 209 18.54 -13.53 -11.88
N PHE A 210 17.22 -13.74 -12.00
CA PHE A 210 16.40 -14.26 -10.90
C PHE A 210 15.79 -15.65 -11.12
N LEU A 211 15.85 -16.23 -12.33
CA LEU A 211 15.25 -17.54 -12.62
C LEU A 211 16.22 -18.73 -12.51
N ALA A 212 17.53 -18.50 -12.36
CA ALA A 212 18.53 -19.57 -12.30
C ALA A 212 18.78 -20.16 -10.89
N ALA A 213 18.13 -19.65 -9.85
CA ALA A 213 18.40 -20.09 -8.46
C ALA A 213 17.83 -21.48 -8.11
N THR A 214 17.12 -22.16 -9.02
CA THR A 214 16.57 -23.50 -8.78
C THR A 214 17.01 -24.56 -9.81
N GLY A 215 17.97 -24.26 -10.68
CA GLY A 215 18.49 -25.21 -11.69
C GLY A 215 19.67 -26.05 -11.20
N SER A 216 19.47 -27.37 -11.11
CA SER A 216 20.41 -28.36 -10.57
C SER A 216 21.77 -28.46 -11.27
N ALA A 217 22.79 -28.76 -10.46
CA ALA A 217 24.17 -29.03 -10.80
C ALA A 217 24.40 -30.11 -11.88
N ARG A 218 25.24 -29.80 -12.86
CA ARG A 218 26.18 -30.70 -13.54
C ARG A 218 27.15 -29.86 -14.37
N ASP A 219 28.27 -29.43 -13.77
CA ASP A 219 29.33 -28.79 -14.56
C ASP A 219 30.71 -29.12 -13.96
N GLY A 220 31.55 -29.79 -14.76
CA GLY A 220 32.84 -30.39 -14.39
C GLY A 220 33.99 -29.40 -14.17
N ARG A 221 33.72 -28.26 -13.52
CA ARG A 221 34.71 -27.20 -13.31
C ARG A 221 35.57 -27.46 -12.06
N PRO A 222 36.87 -27.12 -12.10
CA PRO A 222 37.82 -27.40 -11.03
C PRO A 222 37.51 -26.61 -9.73
N VAL A 223 37.88 -27.18 -8.58
CA VAL A 223 37.50 -26.68 -7.23
C VAL A 223 37.89 -25.22 -6.98
N TRP A 224 39.01 -24.74 -7.55
CA TRP A 224 39.43 -23.35 -7.43
C TRP A 224 38.46 -22.36 -8.11
N TRP A 225 37.72 -22.79 -9.14
CA TRP A 225 36.65 -22.01 -9.78
C TRP A 225 35.46 -21.82 -8.84
N ARG A 226 35.12 -22.84 -8.03
CA ARG A 226 34.07 -22.75 -7.01
C ARG A 226 34.48 -21.82 -5.87
N LEU A 227 35.75 -21.82 -5.47
CA LEU A 227 36.29 -20.90 -4.46
C LEU A 227 36.26 -19.44 -4.91
N LEU A 228 36.63 -19.15 -6.17
CA LEU A 228 36.51 -17.80 -6.73
C LEU A 228 35.05 -17.32 -6.79
N TRP A 229 34.12 -18.22 -7.14
CA TRP A 229 32.68 -17.93 -7.11
C TRP A 229 32.15 -17.71 -5.70
N LEU A 230 32.60 -18.48 -4.70
CA LEU A 230 32.20 -18.29 -3.30
C LEU A 230 32.73 -16.98 -2.72
N ILE A 231 33.95 -16.56 -3.08
CA ILE A 231 34.53 -15.28 -2.65
C ILE A 231 33.78 -14.12 -3.33
N ALA A 232 33.54 -14.20 -4.64
CA ALA A 232 32.75 -13.21 -5.36
C ALA A 232 31.32 -13.11 -4.81
N ALA A 233 30.67 -14.25 -4.53
CA ALA A 233 29.36 -14.31 -3.90
C ALA A 233 29.39 -13.71 -2.49
N ALA A 234 30.42 -13.98 -1.68
CA ALA A 234 30.57 -13.41 -0.34
C ALA A 234 30.78 -11.89 -0.37
N VAL A 235 31.54 -11.37 -1.34
CA VAL A 235 31.73 -9.92 -1.54
C VAL A 235 30.44 -9.25 -2.02
N VAL A 236 29.70 -9.88 -2.93
CA VAL A 236 28.38 -9.41 -3.37
C VAL A 236 27.38 -9.46 -2.22
N VAL A 237 27.34 -10.53 -1.43
CA VAL A 237 26.49 -10.65 -0.24
C VAL A 237 26.87 -9.62 0.82
N ALA A 238 28.15 -9.36 1.06
CA ALA A 238 28.59 -8.31 1.98
C ALA A 238 28.24 -6.89 1.47
N ALA A 239 28.36 -6.64 0.16
CA ALA A 239 27.93 -5.39 -0.46
C ALA A 239 26.40 -5.24 -0.45
N LEU A 240 25.65 -6.34 -0.61
CA LEU A 240 24.20 -6.38 -0.48
C LEU A 240 23.78 -6.18 0.97
N ILE A 241 24.47 -6.74 1.97
CA ILE A 241 24.20 -6.52 3.40
C ILE A 241 24.53 -5.06 3.80
N GLY A 242 25.67 -4.53 3.34
CA GLY A 242 26.04 -3.12 3.53
C GLY A 242 25.10 -2.14 2.83
N GLY A 243 24.60 -2.51 1.65
CA GLY A 243 23.53 -1.80 0.92
C GLY A 243 22.15 -1.94 1.59
N TRP A 244 21.88 -3.08 2.23
CA TRP A 244 20.62 -3.40 2.93
C TRP A 244 20.47 -2.62 4.25
N ALA A 245 21.56 -2.39 4.97
CA ALA A 245 21.57 -1.45 6.10
C ALA A 245 21.32 0.01 5.64
N ARG A 246 21.83 0.38 4.45
CA ARG A 246 21.65 1.71 3.84
C ARG A 246 20.26 1.91 3.23
N SER A 247 19.60 0.86 2.74
CA SER A 247 18.26 0.92 2.12
C SER A 247 17.13 0.97 3.15
N ARG A 248 17.27 0.34 4.33
CA ARG A 248 16.32 0.50 5.44
C ARG A 248 16.23 1.93 5.95
N THR A 249 17.32 2.70 5.90
CA THR A 249 17.34 4.12 6.28
C THR A 249 16.65 5.01 5.25
N LEU A 250 16.46 4.58 3.99
CA LEU A 250 15.82 5.39 2.95
C LEU A 250 14.30 5.20 2.88
N ALA A 251 13.76 4.05 3.32
CA ALA A 251 12.31 3.83 3.40
C ALA A 251 11.65 4.65 4.52
N THR A 252 12.38 4.94 5.60
CA THR A 252 11.88 5.69 6.78
C THR A 252 11.98 7.21 6.63
N PHE A 253 12.51 7.73 5.52
CA PHE A 253 12.62 9.16 5.28
C PHE A 253 11.97 9.55 3.94
N ALA A 254 11.34 10.73 3.91
CA ALA A 254 10.88 11.37 2.69
C ALA A 254 11.99 12.28 2.17
N ARG A 255 12.27 12.23 0.87
CA ARG A 255 13.23 13.12 0.20
C ARG A 255 12.52 14.41 -0.21
N ILE A 256 13.03 15.53 0.28
CA ILE A 256 12.64 16.87 -0.18
C ILE A 256 13.82 17.39 -1.03
N PRO A 257 13.64 17.60 -2.35
CA PRO A 257 14.70 18.10 -3.22
C PRO A 257 15.20 19.49 -2.80
N ASN A 258 16.33 19.90 -3.37
CA ASN A 258 16.71 21.30 -3.31
C ASN A 258 15.72 22.12 -4.13
N GLY A 259 15.36 23.30 -3.64
CA GLY A 259 14.41 24.13 -4.36
C GLY A 259 13.90 25.31 -3.56
N GLU A 260 13.02 26.02 -4.24
CA GLU A 260 12.33 27.20 -3.76
C GLU A 260 10.92 26.80 -3.34
N TYR A 261 10.59 27.07 -2.08
CA TYR A 261 9.34 26.60 -1.49
C TYR A 261 8.57 27.74 -0.81
N ALA A 262 7.26 27.75 -0.98
CA ALA A 262 6.37 28.62 -0.23
C ALA A 262 6.15 28.05 1.19
N VAL A 263 6.26 28.91 2.19
CA VAL A 263 6.05 28.64 3.62
C VAL A 263 5.15 29.71 4.22
N PHE A 264 4.35 29.36 5.21
CA PHE A 264 3.48 30.28 5.93
C PHE A 264 4.24 31.06 7.01
N ASN A 265 3.92 32.35 7.11
CA ASN A 265 4.28 33.21 8.22
C ASN A 265 3.25 33.10 9.36
N PRO A 266 3.58 33.59 10.58
CA PRO A 266 2.65 33.62 11.71
C PRO A 266 1.35 34.37 11.43
N ASP A 267 1.40 35.41 10.60
CA ASP A 267 0.25 36.22 10.21
C ASP A 267 -0.61 35.57 9.12
N GLY A 268 -0.28 34.33 8.71
CA GLY A 268 -0.97 33.59 7.66
C GLY A 268 -0.58 33.97 6.24
N SER A 269 0.27 34.98 6.04
CA SER A 269 0.85 35.28 4.73
C SER A 269 1.85 34.19 4.32
N THR A 270 2.21 34.14 3.04
CA THR A 270 3.25 33.22 2.57
C THR A 270 4.53 33.98 2.25
N ARG A 271 5.67 33.36 2.53
CA ARG A 271 6.99 33.79 2.06
C ARG A 271 7.68 32.62 1.39
N THR A 272 8.72 32.94 0.63
CA THR A 272 9.51 31.93 -0.04
C THR A 272 10.80 31.63 0.72
N VAL A 273 11.20 30.36 0.76
CA VAL A 273 12.47 29.89 1.31
C VAL A 273 13.23 29.07 0.28
N GLN A 274 14.54 29.23 0.26
CA GLN A 274 15.45 28.36 -0.48
C GLN A 274 15.98 27.28 0.45
N LEU A 275 15.75 26.01 0.11
CA LEU A 275 16.24 24.87 0.88
C LEU A 275 17.21 24.05 0.04
N THR A 276 18.28 23.59 0.70
CA THR A 276 19.11 22.51 0.16
C THR A 276 18.38 21.19 0.34
N GLY A 277 18.57 20.23 -0.57
CA GLY A 277 17.85 18.96 -0.51
C GLY A 277 18.17 18.19 0.76
N PHE A 278 17.13 17.67 1.40
CA PHE A 278 17.22 16.97 2.69
C PHE A 278 16.26 15.79 2.74
N TRP A 279 16.47 14.92 3.73
CA TRP A 279 15.59 13.80 4.00
C TRP A 279 14.99 14.00 5.39
N LEU A 280 13.66 14.08 5.49
CA LEU A 280 12.95 14.17 6.76
C LEU A 280 12.34 12.82 7.12
N GLY A 281 12.41 12.42 8.39
CA GLY A 281 11.74 11.21 8.87
C GLY A 281 10.27 11.19 8.46
N ARG A 282 9.82 10.09 7.85
CA ARG A 282 8.41 9.91 7.45
C ARG A 282 7.48 9.93 8.65
N ARG A 283 7.99 9.62 9.84
CA ARG A 283 7.27 9.58 11.11
C ARG A 283 8.15 10.11 12.23
N GLU A 284 7.54 10.41 13.36
CA GLU A 284 8.21 10.73 14.61
C GLU A 284 9.15 9.60 15.05
N VAL A 285 10.14 9.96 15.87
CA VAL A 285 10.98 8.97 16.54
C VAL A 285 10.12 8.18 17.51
N THR A 286 10.15 6.85 17.44
CA THR A 286 9.36 6.02 18.36
C THR A 286 10.09 5.71 19.66
N ASN A 287 9.37 5.27 20.68
CA ASN A 287 9.94 4.77 21.93
C ASN A 287 11.01 3.70 21.69
N GLY A 288 10.70 2.69 20.87
CA GLY A 288 11.64 1.61 20.56
C GLY A 288 12.87 2.09 19.77
N GLU A 289 12.73 3.13 18.96
CA GLU A 289 13.86 3.77 18.28
C GLU A 289 14.75 4.57 19.23
N TYR A 290 14.15 5.30 20.17
CA TYR A 290 14.85 6.11 21.16
C TYR A 290 15.53 5.24 22.23
N ALA A 291 14.85 4.19 22.69
CA ALA A 291 15.37 3.20 23.65
C ALA A 291 16.73 2.64 23.21
N ARG A 292 16.92 2.35 21.92
CA ARG A 292 18.22 1.90 21.39
C ARG A 292 19.35 2.89 21.59
N CYS A 293 19.07 4.20 21.58
CA CYS A 293 20.09 5.21 21.88
C CYS A 293 20.39 5.28 23.38
N VAL A 294 19.36 5.14 24.22
CA VAL A 294 19.47 5.11 25.68
C VAL A 294 20.28 3.89 26.13
N ASP A 295 19.98 2.70 25.60
CA ASP A 295 20.68 1.44 25.91
C ASP A 295 22.17 1.50 25.55
N LYS A 296 22.53 2.31 24.54
CA LYS A 296 23.91 2.55 24.13
C LYS A 296 24.60 3.65 24.93
N GLY A 297 23.92 4.26 25.90
CA GLY A 297 24.42 5.38 26.70
C GLY A 297 24.64 6.67 25.90
N ALA A 298 24.09 6.76 24.69
CA ALA A 298 24.27 7.90 23.80
C ALA A 298 23.18 8.97 23.97
N CYS A 299 22.03 8.60 24.56
CA CYS A 299 20.94 9.52 24.87
C CYS A 299 20.51 9.37 26.33
N PRO A 300 20.09 10.46 27.00
CA PRO A 300 19.45 10.35 28.29
C PRO A 300 18.06 9.69 28.16
N ALA A 301 17.63 8.96 29.19
CA ALA A 301 16.26 8.47 29.25
C ALA A 301 15.26 9.65 29.30
N PRO A 302 14.01 9.48 28.81
CA PRO A 302 12.97 10.49 28.98
C PRO A 302 12.77 10.86 30.45
N ALA A 303 12.41 12.12 30.71
CA ALA A 303 12.23 12.62 32.08
C ALA A 303 11.08 11.92 32.81
N LEU A 304 10.03 11.58 32.07
CA LEU A 304 8.94 10.71 32.51
C LEU A 304 8.80 9.54 31.54
N ARG A 305 8.71 8.33 32.11
CA ARG A 305 8.54 7.08 31.34
C ARG A 305 7.07 6.77 31.03
N ALA A 306 6.17 7.68 31.41
CA ALA A 306 4.73 7.63 31.18
C ALA A 306 4.31 8.57 30.04
N SER A 307 3.19 8.28 29.36
CA SER A 307 2.48 9.26 28.53
C SER A 307 1.40 9.97 29.34
N ALA A 308 0.47 10.68 28.70
CA ALA A 308 -0.61 11.39 29.38
C ALA A 308 -1.48 10.47 30.26
N THR A 309 -1.75 9.25 29.80
CA THR A 309 -2.66 8.31 30.49
C THR A 309 -2.03 6.96 30.81
N ARG A 310 -0.81 6.67 30.31
CA ARG A 310 -0.19 5.34 30.37
C ARG A 310 1.11 5.36 31.18
N PRO A 311 1.15 4.79 32.41
CA PRO A 311 2.33 4.83 33.29
C PRO A 311 3.58 4.11 32.75
N GLY A 312 3.39 3.03 31.98
CA GLY A 312 4.48 2.19 31.45
C GLY A 312 4.89 2.51 30.02
N TYR A 313 4.60 3.72 29.52
CA TYR A 313 4.68 4.04 28.09
C TYR A 313 6.05 3.78 27.43
N PHE A 314 7.14 4.29 28.00
CA PHE A 314 8.46 4.19 27.35
C PHE A 314 9.09 2.79 27.48
N ASP A 315 8.79 2.08 28.56
CA ASP A 315 9.42 0.80 28.89
C ASP A 315 8.61 -0.42 28.42
N ASP A 316 7.32 -0.24 28.13
CA ASP A 316 6.45 -1.32 27.67
C ASP A 316 6.60 -1.52 26.16
N PRO A 317 7.02 -2.74 25.71
CA PRO A 317 7.13 -3.06 24.30
C PRO A 317 5.84 -2.85 23.49
N ALA A 318 4.67 -2.87 24.12
CA ALA A 318 3.39 -2.57 23.46
C ALA A 318 3.34 -1.16 22.86
N PHE A 319 4.14 -0.22 23.38
CA PHE A 319 4.22 1.15 22.87
C PHE A 319 5.53 1.44 22.14
N ALA A 320 6.27 0.40 21.71
CA ALA A 320 7.54 0.57 21.01
C ALA A 320 7.43 1.37 19.69
N ASP A 321 6.26 1.35 19.05
CA ASP A 321 5.96 2.07 17.81
C ASP A 321 5.16 3.37 18.03
N TYR A 322 5.04 3.84 19.28
CA TYR A 322 4.44 5.14 19.59
C TYR A 322 5.54 6.21 19.69
N PRO A 323 5.22 7.50 19.46
CA PRO A 323 6.22 8.57 19.46
C PRO A 323 6.88 8.72 20.82
N VAL A 324 8.20 8.90 20.87
CA VAL A 324 8.88 9.23 22.13
C VAL A 324 8.49 10.64 22.56
N VAL A 325 8.14 10.80 23.85
CA VAL A 325 7.72 12.06 24.48
C VAL A 325 8.47 12.27 25.80
N ASN A 326 8.29 13.42 26.45
CA ASN A 326 9.04 13.82 27.66
C ASN A 326 10.56 13.87 27.45
N VAL A 327 11.00 14.30 26.28
CA VAL A 327 12.41 14.44 25.90
C VAL A 327 12.72 15.92 25.68
N GLU A 328 13.75 16.43 26.37
CA GLU A 328 14.23 17.81 26.18
C GLU A 328 14.77 18.02 24.76
N ARG A 329 14.77 19.26 24.28
CA ARG A 329 15.31 19.59 22.95
C ARG A 329 16.76 19.18 22.79
N ALA A 330 17.57 19.28 23.85
CA ALA A 330 18.98 18.87 23.83
C ALA A 330 19.12 17.35 23.64
N ALA A 331 18.28 16.56 24.30
CA ALA A 331 18.25 15.10 24.15
C ALA A 331 17.74 14.66 22.77
N ALA A 332 16.72 15.35 22.24
CA ALA A 332 16.24 15.14 20.87
C ALA A 332 17.34 15.43 19.83
N ARG A 333 18.13 16.49 20.03
CA ARG A 333 19.31 16.80 19.20
C ARG A 333 20.38 15.72 19.31
N ALA A 334 20.71 15.27 20.52
CA ALA A 334 21.69 14.21 20.74
C ALA A 334 21.28 12.92 20.02
N TYR A 335 20.00 12.57 20.06
CA TYR A 335 19.46 11.43 19.34
C TYR A 335 19.59 11.56 17.82
N CYS A 336 19.18 12.70 17.25
CA CYS A 336 19.32 12.90 15.81
C CYS A 336 20.80 12.87 15.38
N GLN A 337 21.71 13.43 16.17
CA GLN A 337 23.16 13.36 15.92
C GLN A 337 23.69 11.93 16.00
N TRP A 338 23.25 11.15 16.99
CA TRP A 338 23.59 9.74 17.12
C TRP A 338 23.15 8.92 15.90
N ARG A 339 22.03 9.28 15.28
CA ARG A 339 21.57 8.69 14.00
C ARG A 339 22.22 9.31 12.74
N GLY A 340 23.23 10.17 12.89
CA GLY A 340 23.93 10.82 11.78
C GLY A 340 23.17 11.98 11.14
N GLY A 341 22.22 12.57 11.85
CA GLY A 341 21.36 13.66 11.39
C GLY A 341 21.26 14.83 12.37
N ARG A 342 20.17 15.59 12.28
CA ARG A 342 19.85 16.73 13.16
C ARG A 342 18.34 16.90 13.28
N LEU A 343 17.89 17.81 14.16
CA LEU A 343 16.50 18.29 14.10
C LEU A 343 16.25 19.09 12.80
N PRO A 344 15.01 19.08 12.28
CA PRO A 344 14.61 19.96 11.18
C PRO A 344 14.63 21.42 11.62
N THR A 345 14.90 22.34 10.71
CA THR A 345 14.52 23.76 10.89
C THR A 345 13.00 23.91 10.76
N GLU A 346 12.43 25.01 11.26
CA GLU A 346 11.00 25.33 11.09
C GLU A 346 10.58 25.27 9.61
N SER A 347 11.40 25.84 8.72
CA SER A 347 11.10 25.90 7.29
C SER A 347 11.18 24.53 6.63
N GLU A 348 12.18 23.70 6.95
CA GLU A 348 12.25 22.32 6.45
C GLU A 348 11.06 21.48 6.88
N TRP A 349 10.67 21.59 8.17
CA TRP A 349 9.51 20.90 8.69
C TRP A 349 8.25 21.33 7.94
N GLN A 350 8.05 22.63 7.74
CA GLN A 350 6.84 23.14 7.09
C GLN A 350 6.75 22.79 5.61
N VAL A 351 7.88 22.80 4.90
CA VAL A 351 7.91 22.36 3.49
C VAL A 351 7.52 20.89 3.38
N ALA A 352 8.07 20.04 4.25
CA ALA A 352 7.72 18.62 4.27
C ALA A 352 6.26 18.37 4.69
N ALA A 353 5.70 19.23 5.55
CA ALA A 353 4.31 19.15 5.98
C ALA A 353 3.33 19.59 4.87
N SER A 354 3.62 20.67 4.16
CA SER A 354 2.59 21.43 3.43
C SER A 354 2.80 21.54 1.93
N TYR A 355 4.03 21.49 1.42
CA TYR A 355 4.27 21.86 0.03
C TYR A 355 3.91 20.71 -0.90
N SER A 356 2.98 20.95 -1.82
CA SER A 356 2.65 20.02 -2.89
C SER A 356 3.55 20.27 -4.10
N PRO A 357 4.44 19.32 -4.47
CA PRO A 357 5.23 19.46 -5.69
C PRO A 357 4.39 19.42 -6.96
N VAL A 358 3.21 18.78 -6.91
CA VAL A 358 2.30 18.68 -8.06
C VAL A 358 1.59 20.01 -8.32
N LEU A 359 1.14 20.69 -7.26
CA LEU A 359 0.42 21.96 -7.37
C LEU A 359 1.31 23.20 -7.17
N ALA A 360 2.60 23.00 -6.88
CA ALA A 360 3.59 24.03 -6.60
C ALA A 360 3.15 25.06 -5.53
N ARG A 361 2.44 24.61 -4.48
CA ARG A 361 1.94 25.48 -3.40
C ARG A 361 1.87 24.76 -2.05
N ALA A 362 1.87 25.55 -0.97
CA ALA A 362 1.67 25.05 0.39
C ALA A 362 0.18 24.82 0.72
N TYR A 363 -0.11 23.77 1.48
CA TYR A 363 -1.41 23.44 2.03
C TYR A 363 -1.53 23.84 3.51
N ARG A 364 -2.72 24.33 3.91
CA ARG A 364 -2.98 24.71 5.31
C ARG A 364 -2.80 23.55 6.29
N TYR A 365 -3.23 22.35 5.91
CA TYR A 365 -3.04 21.08 6.59
C TYR A 365 -2.23 20.14 5.69
N PRO A 366 -1.61 19.07 6.22
CA PRO A 366 -0.80 18.17 5.40
C PRO A 366 -1.55 17.59 4.20
N TRP A 367 -2.85 17.34 4.36
CA TRP A 367 -3.73 16.77 3.33
C TRP A 367 -4.49 17.81 2.47
N GLY A 368 -4.36 19.12 2.73
CA GLY A 368 -5.05 20.14 1.95
C GLY A 368 -5.43 21.40 2.72
N ASP A 369 -6.31 22.23 2.14
CA ASP A 369 -6.65 23.54 2.73
C ASP A 369 -7.80 23.50 3.74
N ARG A 370 -8.60 22.42 3.72
CA ARG A 370 -9.74 22.24 4.60
C ARG A 370 -9.39 21.28 5.73
N TYR A 371 -9.77 21.66 6.94
CA TYR A 371 -9.73 20.75 8.06
C TYR A 371 -10.63 19.54 7.78
N ALA A 372 -10.18 18.35 8.16
CA ALA A 372 -10.97 17.15 8.10
C ALA A 372 -10.71 16.32 9.35
N ALA A 373 -11.74 16.17 10.19
CA ALA A 373 -11.67 15.35 11.38
C ALA A 373 -11.36 13.88 11.00
N GLY A 374 -10.60 13.19 11.85
CA GLY A 374 -10.20 11.80 11.61
C GLY A 374 -9.02 11.63 10.64
N LEU A 375 -8.30 12.70 10.29
CA LEU A 375 -7.04 12.65 9.54
C LEU A 375 -5.80 12.99 10.39
N ALA A 376 -5.99 13.29 11.68
CA ALA A 376 -4.95 13.54 12.66
C ALA A 376 -5.43 13.12 14.05
N ASN A 377 -4.47 12.88 14.95
CA ASN A 377 -4.74 12.76 16.38
C ASN A 377 -4.65 14.15 17.02
N ASP A 378 -5.72 14.93 16.93
CA ASP A 378 -5.87 16.24 17.57
C ASP A 378 -6.94 16.17 18.67
N ALA A 379 -7.32 17.30 19.25
CA ALA A 379 -8.36 17.35 20.29
C ALA A 379 -9.71 16.78 19.83
N ASP A 380 -10.05 16.92 18.53
CA ASP A 380 -11.31 16.42 17.97
C ASP A 380 -11.33 14.89 17.85
N ALA A 381 -10.16 14.25 17.74
CA ALA A 381 -10.05 12.79 17.78
C ALA A 381 -10.41 12.18 19.15
N ALA A 382 -10.40 13.00 20.22
CA ALA A 382 -10.80 12.65 21.58
C ALA A 382 -10.09 11.39 22.16
N VAL A 383 -8.89 11.07 21.68
CA VAL A 383 -8.07 9.96 22.18
C VAL A 383 -7.47 10.29 23.55
N GLY A 384 -7.08 11.56 23.75
CA GLY A 384 -6.48 12.04 25.00
C GLY A 384 -5.05 11.55 25.27
N ASP A 385 -4.42 10.89 24.30
CA ASP A 385 -3.04 10.42 24.36
C ASP A 385 -2.50 10.19 22.94
N THR A 386 -1.21 9.89 22.85
CA THR A 386 -0.51 9.46 21.64
C THR A 386 -1.12 8.21 21.01
N LEU A 387 -1.06 8.15 19.68
CA LEU A 387 -1.33 6.97 18.87
C LEU A 387 -0.03 6.44 18.26
N GLN A 388 -0.10 5.21 17.74
CA GLN A 388 1.00 4.64 16.97
C GLN A 388 1.32 5.57 15.79
N VAL A 389 2.60 5.79 15.54
CA VAL A 389 3.04 6.60 14.39
C VAL A 389 2.47 6.02 13.09
N GLY A 390 1.97 6.90 12.22
CA GLY A 390 1.36 6.55 10.94
C GLY A 390 -0.10 6.15 10.99
N SER A 391 -0.79 6.29 12.13
CA SER A 391 -2.19 5.83 12.31
C SER A 391 -3.17 6.42 11.29
N PHE A 392 -2.88 7.60 10.73
CA PHE A 392 -3.75 8.29 9.78
C PHE A 392 -3.28 8.17 8.32
N MET A 393 -2.24 7.38 8.05
CA MET A 393 -1.75 7.22 6.69
C MET A 393 -2.65 6.32 5.83
N PRO A 394 -2.73 6.56 4.51
CA PRO A 394 -2.12 7.67 3.78
C PRO A 394 -2.94 8.96 3.82
N ALA A 395 -4.20 8.94 4.28
CA ALA A 395 -5.13 10.05 4.12
C ALA A 395 -4.74 11.33 4.88
N GLY A 396 -4.09 11.19 6.05
CA GLY A 396 -3.53 12.29 6.84
C GLY A 396 -2.08 12.66 6.50
N GLY A 397 -1.49 12.01 5.49
CA GLY A 397 -0.10 12.24 5.10
C GLY A 397 0.12 13.57 4.39
N SER A 398 1.34 14.09 4.51
CA SER A 398 1.79 15.23 3.71
C SER A 398 1.97 14.87 2.22
N PRO A 399 2.11 15.85 1.31
CA PRO A 399 2.34 15.58 -0.12
C PRO A 399 3.65 14.83 -0.40
N TRP A 400 4.58 14.82 0.55
CA TRP A 400 5.85 14.08 0.48
C TRP A 400 5.78 12.69 1.15
N GLY A 401 4.63 12.35 1.72
CA GLY A 401 4.37 11.09 2.42
C GLY A 401 4.97 11.06 3.82
N ASN A 402 5.05 12.20 4.50
CA ASN A 402 5.30 12.24 5.94
C ASN A 402 3.97 12.09 6.70
N ALA A 403 3.92 11.13 7.60
CA ALA A 403 2.85 10.91 8.55
C ALA A 403 2.91 11.93 9.70
N ASP A 404 1.74 12.12 10.32
CA ASP A 404 1.57 12.82 11.60
C ASP A 404 2.25 14.19 11.65
N MET A 405 2.25 14.89 10.51
CA MET A 405 2.69 16.28 10.45
C MET A 405 1.64 17.24 11.07
N ALA A 406 0.47 16.72 11.43
CA ALA A 406 -0.58 17.42 12.17
C ALA A 406 -1.06 16.51 13.30
N GLY A 407 -1.03 17.01 14.54
CA GLY A 407 -1.43 16.27 15.73
C GLY A 407 -0.43 15.18 16.14
N ASN A 408 -0.93 14.23 16.93
CA ASN A 408 -0.19 13.23 17.68
C ASN A 408 0.75 13.87 18.70
N VAL A 409 1.93 14.33 18.30
CA VAL A 409 2.84 15.07 19.19
C VAL A 409 3.36 16.31 18.48
N ALA A 410 3.47 17.42 19.22
CA ALA A 410 4.22 18.55 18.74
C ALA A 410 5.69 18.16 18.61
N GLU A 411 6.42 18.79 17.69
CA GLU A 411 7.76 18.36 17.34
C GLU A 411 8.80 19.46 17.55
N TRP A 412 9.87 19.09 18.25
CA TRP A 412 11.07 19.93 18.36
C TRP A 412 11.67 20.27 17.00
N THR A 413 11.97 21.55 16.81
CA THR A 413 12.80 22.01 15.68
C THR A 413 14.15 22.56 16.15
N LEU A 414 15.08 22.73 15.22
CA LEU A 414 16.34 23.42 15.41
C LEU A 414 16.19 24.95 15.41
N SER A 415 15.01 25.47 15.07
CA SER A 415 14.77 26.92 15.01
C SER A 415 14.47 27.49 16.39
N ASP A 416 15.10 28.62 16.70
CA ASP A 416 14.85 29.38 17.91
C ASP A 416 13.70 30.37 17.70
N GLY A 417 12.90 30.54 18.74
CA GLY A 417 11.82 31.51 18.84
C GLY A 417 12.26 32.76 19.60
N GLN A 418 11.28 33.57 20.01
CA GLN A 418 11.53 34.75 20.83
C GLN A 418 11.94 34.36 22.25
N GLU A 419 12.69 35.24 22.92
CA GLU A 419 13.03 35.13 24.34
C GLU A 419 13.74 33.81 24.74
N GLY A 420 14.51 33.22 23.82
CA GLY A 420 15.25 31.97 24.08
C GLY A 420 14.38 30.71 24.07
N MET A 421 13.10 30.84 23.70
CA MET A 421 12.22 29.71 23.48
C MET A 421 12.59 28.98 22.18
N ALA A 422 12.21 27.71 22.07
CA ALA A 422 12.33 26.94 20.85
C ALA A 422 11.01 26.91 20.09
N ILE A 423 11.09 26.89 18.75
CA ILE A 423 9.91 26.68 17.91
C ILE A 423 9.58 25.20 17.86
N VAL A 424 8.32 24.87 18.18
CA VAL A 424 7.75 23.54 17.98
C VAL A 424 6.60 23.59 16.98
N LYS A 425 6.38 22.49 16.26
CA LYS A 425 5.50 22.42 15.09
C LYS A 425 4.54 21.22 15.18
N GLY A 426 3.48 21.24 14.38
CA GLY A 426 2.56 20.11 14.20
C GLY A 426 1.35 20.08 15.13
N GLY A 427 1.47 20.65 16.33
CA GLY A 427 0.47 20.47 17.38
C GLY A 427 0.38 19.01 17.83
N SER A 428 -0.51 18.71 18.76
CA SER A 428 -0.58 17.42 19.44
C SER A 428 -2.01 16.93 19.65
N PHE A 429 -2.18 15.77 20.29
CA PHE A 429 -3.48 15.19 20.64
C PHE A 429 -4.34 16.04 21.59
N VAL A 430 -3.81 17.13 22.17
CA VAL A 430 -4.59 18.08 22.99
C VAL A 430 -4.91 19.39 22.26
N ASP A 431 -4.37 19.59 21.07
CA ASP A 431 -4.46 20.83 20.32
C ASP A 431 -5.65 20.83 19.36
N ASP A 432 -6.21 22.01 19.09
CA ASP A 432 -7.33 22.16 18.16
C ASP A 432 -6.88 22.23 16.68
N ALA A 433 -7.87 22.29 15.78
CA ALA A 433 -7.65 22.42 14.35
C ALA A 433 -6.77 23.63 13.95
N ALA A 434 -6.72 24.72 14.74
CA ALA A 434 -5.89 25.86 14.41
C ALA A 434 -4.41 25.60 14.74
N ALA A 435 -4.14 24.95 15.87
CA ALA A 435 -2.80 24.64 16.33
C ALA A 435 -2.11 23.51 15.53
N VAL A 436 -2.87 22.64 14.85
CA VAL A 436 -2.33 21.58 13.98
C VAL A 436 -2.16 21.99 12.51
N GLN A 437 -2.37 23.27 12.15
CA GLN A 437 -2.08 23.76 10.80
C GLN A 437 -0.57 23.73 10.52
N SER A 438 -0.19 23.44 9.29
CA SER A 438 1.21 23.45 8.84
C SER A 438 1.92 24.78 9.15
N GLY A 439 1.16 25.89 9.08
CA GLY A 439 1.57 27.24 9.43
C GLY A 439 1.86 27.48 10.91
N ALA A 440 1.10 26.82 11.78
CA ALA A 440 1.06 27.11 13.21
C ALA A 440 2.38 26.77 13.90
N ARG A 441 2.78 27.62 14.85
CA ARG A 441 3.95 27.40 15.70
C ARG A 441 3.52 27.51 17.15
N GLN A 442 4.15 26.72 18.01
CA GLN A 442 4.11 26.95 19.44
C GLN A 442 5.53 27.24 19.94
N LEU A 443 5.65 27.83 21.12
CA LEU A 443 6.93 28.10 21.77
C LEU A 443 7.03 27.22 23.02
N ALA A 444 8.16 26.53 23.16
CA ALA A 444 8.45 25.74 24.34
C ALA A 444 9.84 26.07 24.88
N ALA A 445 10.00 26.03 26.20
CA ALA A 445 11.31 26.19 26.82
C ALA A 445 12.21 25.03 26.34
N PRO A 446 13.49 25.25 25.98
CA PRO A 446 14.34 24.17 25.47
C PRO A 446 14.51 22.96 26.41
N THR A 447 14.26 23.16 27.71
CA THR A 447 14.27 22.15 28.79
C THR A 447 12.90 21.55 29.08
N ALA A 448 11.85 21.91 28.32
CA ALA A 448 10.52 21.35 28.53
C ALA A 448 10.52 19.84 28.21
N THR A 449 9.79 19.07 29.01
CA THR A 449 9.58 17.64 28.81
C THR A 449 8.11 17.35 29.03
N GLU A 450 7.37 17.22 27.93
CA GLU A 450 5.91 17.15 27.97
C GLU A 450 5.41 15.87 27.29
N PRO A 451 4.27 15.31 27.73
CA PRO A 451 3.72 14.08 27.17
C PRO A 451 3.14 14.27 25.76
N TRP A 452 2.98 15.52 25.32
CA TRP A 452 2.51 15.90 23.99
C TRP A 452 3.65 16.36 23.07
N LEU A 453 4.91 16.31 23.52
CA LEU A 453 6.06 16.87 22.83
C LEU A 453 7.10 15.80 22.51
N GLY A 454 7.26 15.53 21.22
CA GLY A 454 8.23 14.61 20.64
C GLY A 454 9.09 15.28 19.59
N PHE A 455 9.56 14.51 18.61
CA PHE A 455 10.39 15.04 17.52
C PHE A 455 10.56 14.04 16.36
N ARG A 456 11.04 14.55 15.23
CA ARG A 456 11.62 13.76 14.13
C ARG A 456 12.96 14.33 13.70
N CYS A 457 13.71 13.55 12.91
CA CYS A 457 15.05 13.92 12.46
C CYS A 457 15.12 14.22 10.96
N VAL A 458 16.03 15.09 10.59
CA VAL A 458 16.56 15.28 9.24
C VAL A 458 17.88 14.54 9.09
N THR A 459 18.09 13.89 7.95
CA THR A 459 19.42 13.49 7.48
C THR A 459 19.72 14.18 6.16
N VAL A 460 20.98 14.55 5.94
CA VAL A 460 21.45 15.04 4.64
C VAL A 460 22.10 13.88 3.89
N PRO A 461 22.06 13.85 2.55
CA PRO A 461 22.86 12.89 1.80
C PRO A 461 24.34 13.15 2.14
N PHE A 462 25.06 12.11 2.58
CA PHE A 462 26.52 12.17 2.62
C PHE A 462 27.00 12.56 1.22
N SER A 463 27.61 13.73 1.08
CA SER A 463 28.44 14.03 -0.08
C SER A 463 29.55 13.00 -0.11
N LEU A 464 29.48 12.09 -1.07
CA LEU A 464 30.59 11.23 -1.44
C LEU A 464 31.66 12.17 -2.01
N TRP A 465 32.67 12.49 -1.20
CA TRP A 465 33.96 12.96 -1.68
C TRP A 465 34.87 11.75 -1.86
#